data_AF-A0A0A1PV88-F1
#
_entry.id   AF-A0A0A1PV88-F1
#
_cell.length_a   1.000
_cell.length_b   1.000
_cell.length_c   1.000
_cell.angle_alpha   90.00
_cell.angle_beta   90.00
_cell.angle_gamma   90.00
#
_symmetry.space_group_name_H-M   'P 1'
#
loop_
_entity.id
_entity.type
_entity.pdbx_description
1 polymer ?
#
loop_
_entity_poly.entity_id
_entity_poly.type
_entity_poly.pdbx_seq_one_letter_code
_entity_poly.pdbx_strand_id
1 'polypeptide(L)'
;MIENSLFEPLSVQPEDLGAFEKKFLRDVAEGVVRAVDASFIDRMTGYGLIVVRNRHIHLTQRGQSFCEAYSTRRPTFAGSSGKGSKPLR
;
A
#
# COMPACT_ATOMS: atom_id res chain seq x y z
N MET A 1 3.32 -25.19 -17.18
CA MET A 1 4.32 -24.62 -16.25
C MET A 1 3.59 -24.30 -14.97
N ILE A 2 3.80 -25.10 -13.92
CA ILE A 2 3.11 -24.97 -12.64
C ILE A 2 4.18 -24.52 -11.65
N GLU A 3 4.25 -23.21 -11.39
CA GLU A 3 4.98 -22.73 -10.22
C GLU A 3 4.06 -22.85 -9.01
N ASN A 4 4.43 -23.78 -8.14
CA ASN A 4 3.81 -24.10 -6.86
C ASN A 4 3.52 -22.84 -6.02
N SER A 5 2.27 -22.37 -6.02
CA SER A 5 1.75 -21.53 -4.93
C SER A 5 1.42 -22.44 -3.75
N LEU A 6 2.45 -22.85 -3.01
CA LEU A 6 2.35 -23.73 -1.82
C LEU A 6 1.80 -23.04 -0.57
N PHE A 7 1.42 -21.77 -0.66
CA PHE A 7 0.78 -21.05 0.41
C PHE A 7 -0.44 -20.33 -0.15
N GLU A 8 -1.63 -20.76 0.26
CA GLU A 8 -2.78 -19.87 0.18
C GLU A 8 -2.45 -18.65 1.04
N PRO A 9 -2.36 -17.44 0.46
CA PRO A 9 -2.12 -16.24 1.25
C PRO A 9 -3.22 -16.15 2.30
N LEU A 10 -2.83 -16.01 3.56
CA LEU A 10 -3.77 -15.89 4.67
C LEU A 10 -4.84 -14.86 4.31
N SER A 11 -6.11 -15.19 4.59
CA SER A 11 -7.24 -14.32 4.28
C SER A 11 -7.23 -13.10 5.21
N VAL A 12 -6.33 -12.16 4.91
CA VAL A 12 -6.23 -10.85 5.56
C VAL A 12 -7.00 -9.86 4.71
N GLN A 13 -7.75 -8.97 5.34
CA GLN A 13 -8.42 -7.82 4.72
C GLN A 13 -7.62 -6.54 4.99
N PRO A 14 -7.85 -5.46 4.21
CA PRO A 14 -7.20 -4.16 4.46
C PRO A 14 -7.47 -3.60 5.87
N GLU A 15 -8.58 -4.01 6.48
CA GLU A 15 -9.04 -3.62 7.82
C GLU A 15 -8.13 -4.18 8.92
N ASP A 16 -7.68 -5.43 8.73
CA ASP A 16 -6.88 -6.19 9.68
C ASP A 16 -5.43 -5.69 9.77
N LEU A 17 -4.98 -4.93 8.77
CA LEU A 17 -3.64 -4.34 8.78
C LEU A 17 -3.59 -3.13 9.73
N GLY A 18 -2.57 -3.14 10.60
CA GLY A 18 -2.25 -1.99 11.44
C GLY A 18 -1.76 -0.78 10.64
N ALA A 19 -1.62 0.35 11.34
CA ALA A 19 -1.14 1.60 10.74
C ALA A 19 0.29 1.48 10.20
N PHE A 20 1.12 0.65 10.83
CA PHE A 20 2.50 0.41 10.41
C PHE A 20 2.55 -0.40 9.10
N GLU A 21 1.78 -1.48 8.99
CA GLU A 21 1.68 -2.31 7.77
C GLU A 21 1.18 -1.50 6.58
N LYS A 22 0.13 -0.70 6.79
CA LYS A 22 -0.43 0.19 5.76
C LYS A 22 0.61 1.21 5.28
N LYS A 23 1.34 1.81 6.22
CA LYS A 23 2.42 2.77 5.88
C LYS A 23 3.56 2.07 5.13
N PHE A 24 3.96 0.88 5.56
CA PHE A 24 5.01 0.12 4.90
C PHE A 24 4.63 -0.21 3.45
N LEU A 25 3.41 -0.70 3.19
CA LEU A 25 2.96 -0.98 1.83
C LEU A 25 2.97 0.26 0.93
N ARG A 26 2.58 1.43 1.48
CA ARG A 26 2.68 2.71 0.76
C ARG A 26 4.14 3.11 0.51
N ASP A 27 5.01 3.00 1.50
CA ASP A 27 6.43 3.29 1.35
C ASP A 27 7.05 2.40 0.25
N VAL A 28 6.70 1.11 0.19
CA VAL A 28 7.11 0.19 -0.90
C VAL A 28 6.52 0.62 -2.25
N ALA A 29 5.25 1.06 -2.30
CA ALA A 29 4.63 1.58 -3.52
C ALA A 29 5.34 2.83 -4.07
N GLU A 30 5.81 3.69 -3.17
CA GLU A 30 6.55 4.92 -3.47
C GLU A 30 8.06 4.66 -3.72
N GLY A 31 8.52 3.41 -3.64
CA GLY A 31 9.92 3.04 -3.81
C GLY A 31 10.83 3.42 -2.62
N VAL A 32 10.23 3.81 -1.50
CA VAL A 32 10.93 4.15 -0.25
C VAL A 32 11.10 2.89 0.58
N VAL A 33 12.24 2.20 0.45
CA VAL A 33 12.51 1.01 1.25
C VAL A 33 13.19 1.41 2.56
N ARG A 34 12.46 1.30 3.68
CA ARG A 34 13.04 1.46 5.03
C ARG A 34 13.55 0.11 5.53
N ALA A 35 14.57 0.15 6.40
CA ALA A 35 15.01 -1.04 7.13
C ALA A 35 13.85 -1.57 8.00
N VAL A 36 13.46 -2.82 7.78
CA VAL A 36 12.42 -3.54 8.53
C VAL A 36 12.93 -4.93 8.88
N ASP A 37 12.44 -5.48 9.99
CA ASP A 37 12.86 -6.79 10.46
C ASP A 37 12.45 -7.92 9.49
N ALA A 38 13.28 -8.97 9.42
CA ALA A 38 13.01 -10.13 8.57
C ALA A 38 11.65 -10.79 8.88
N SER A 39 11.30 -10.91 10.18
CA SER A 39 10.01 -11.47 10.60
C SER A 39 8.80 -10.66 10.12
N PHE A 40 8.99 -9.35 9.93
CA PHE A 40 7.94 -8.50 9.37
C PHE A 40 7.79 -8.73 7.86
N ILE A 41 8.91 -8.83 7.13
CA ILE A 41 8.91 -9.17 5.71
C ILE A 41 8.25 -10.54 5.48
N ASP A 42 8.59 -11.54 6.27
CA ASP A 42 8.01 -12.88 6.17
C ASP A 42 6.49 -12.86 6.39
N ARG A 43 6.01 -12.07 7.37
CA ARG A 43 4.57 -11.90 7.62
C ARG A 43 3.86 -11.27 6.43
N MET A 44 4.38 -10.17 5.90
CA MET A 44 3.79 -9.46 4.76
C MET A 44 3.85 -10.31 3.48
N THR A 45 4.87 -11.16 3.33
CA THR A 45 4.99 -12.15 2.25
C THR A 45 3.98 -13.29 2.43
N GLY A 46 3.78 -13.77 3.66
CA GLY A 46 2.76 -14.78 4.00
C GLY A 46 1.32 -14.31 3.79
N TYR A 47 1.07 -12.99 3.87
CA TYR A 47 -0.18 -12.37 3.45
C TYR A 47 -0.33 -12.25 1.92
N GLY A 48 0.73 -12.55 1.17
CA GLY A 48 0.77 -12.38 -0.27
C GLY A 48 0.69 -10.92 -0.70
N LEU A 49 1.10 -9.97 0.13
CA LEU A 49 1.04 -8.52 -0.15
C LEU A 49 2.34 -8.00 -0.79
N ILE A 50 3.46 -8.65 -0.49
CA ILE A 50 4.77 -8.31 -1.04
C ILE A 50 5.47 -9.55 -1.58
N VAL A 51 6.46 -9.34 -2.44
CA VAL A 51 7.47 -10.33 -2.83
C VAL A 51 8.85 -9.72 -2.69
N VAL A 52 9.84 -10.53 -2.33
CA VAL A 52 11.24 -10.12 -2.35
C VAL A 52 11.92 -10.71 -3.59
N ARG A 53 12.46 -9.86 -4.46
CA ARG A 53 13.21 -10.25 -5.66
C ARG A 53 14.50 -9.45 -5.74
N ASN A 54 15.62 -10.10 -6.00
CA ASN A 54 16.94 -9.43 -6.11
C ASN A 54 17.28 -8.49 -4.94
N ARG A 55 16.91 -8.86 -3.70
CA ARG A 55 17.03 -8.02 -2.47
C ARG A 55 16.14 -6.77 -2.44
N HIS A 56 15.22 -6.63 -3.38
CA HIS A 56 14.25 -5.54 -3.43
C HIS A 56 12.87 -6.06 -3.06
N ILE A 57 12.13 -5.24 -2.32
CA ILE A 57 10.75 -5.53 -1.93
C ILE A 57 9.82 -4.93 -2.98
N HIS A 58 8.91 -5.73 -3.51
CA HIS A 58 7.91 -5.31 -4.48
C HIS A 58 6.50 -5.64 -3.97
N LEU A 59 5.52 -4.82 -4.33
CA LEU A 59 4.12 -5.15 -4.09
C LEU A 59 3.65 -6.24 -5.05
N THR A 60 2.87 -7.19 -4.55
CA THR A 60 2.04 -8.07 -5.41
C THR A 60 0.85 -7.29 -5.96
N GLN A 61 0.12 -7.90 -6.89
CA GLN A 61 -1.19 -7.37 -7.34
C GLN A 61 -2.15 -7.17 -6.16
N ARG A 62 -2.18 -8.11 -5.20
CA ARG A 62 -2.98 -7.98 -3.97
C ARG A 62 -2.51 -6.81 -3.11
N GLY A 63 -1.19 -6.66 -2.91
CA GLY A 63 -0.61 -5.53 -2.18
C GLY A 63 -0.95 -4.17 -2.80
N GLN A 64 -0.98 -4.08 -4.13
CA GLN A 64 -1.42 -2.88 -4.86
C GLN A 64 -2.90 -2.58 -4.63
N SER A 65 -3.79 -3.58 -4.74
CA SER A 65 -5.22 -3.38 -4.45
C SER A 65 -5.46 -2.96 -3.00
N PHE A 66 -4.66 -3.46 -2.07
CA PHE A 66 -4.67 -3.01 -0.69
C PHE A 66 -4.32 -1.52 -0.61
N CYS A 67 -3.23 -1.10 -1.27
CA CYS A 67 -2.85 0.31 -1.38
C CYS A 67 -4.00 1.20 -1.83
N GLU A 68 -4.72 0.79 -2.87
CA GLU A 68 -5.87 1.54 -3.40
C GLU A 68 -7.04 1.62 -2.41
N ALA A 69 -7.33 0.53 -1.70
CA ALA A 69 -8.44 0.44 -0.75
C ALA A 69 -8.32 1.42 0.43
N TYR A 70 -7.10 1.77 0.86
CA TYR A 70 -6.89 2.81 1.88
C TYR A 70 -6.43 4.17 1.33
N SER A 71 -5.91 4.25 0.10
CA SER A 71 -5.57 5.53 -0.53
C SER A 71 -6.81 6.33 -0.97
N THR A 72 -7.94 5.64 -1.24
CA THR A 72 -9.23 6.26 -1.57
C THR A 72 -9.86 7.09 -0.43
N ARG A 73 -9.30 7.08 0.79
CA ARG A 73 -9.71 7.97 1.90
C ARG A 73 -8.89 9.26 2.02
N ARG A 74 -8.41 9.81 0.90
CA ARG A 74 -8.39 11.26 0.76
C ARG A 74 -9.46 11.66 -0.27
N PRO A 75 -10.67 12.07 0.14
CA PRO A 75 -11.25 13.19 -0.58
C PRO A 75 -10.26 14.33 -0.38
N THR A 76 -9.48 14.64 -1.42
CA THR A 76 -8.92 15.98 -1.55
C THR A 76 -10.11 16.93 -1.72
N PHE A 77 -10.77 17.28 -0.61
CA PHE A 77 -11.24 18.64 -0.43
C PHE A 77 -9.98 19.49 -0.27
N ALA A 78 -9.30 19.70 -1.40
CA ALA A 78 -8.53 20.91 -1.58
C ALA A 78 -9.58 22.03 -1.61
N GLY A 79 -9.85 22.59 -0.44
CA GLY A 79 -10.58 23.83 -0.33
C GLY A 79 -9.84 24.89 -1.12
N SER A 80 -10.48 25.39 -2.17
CA SER A 80 -10.38 26.81 -2.53
C SER A 80 -11.76 27.29 -2.93
N SER A 81 -12.69 27.19 -1.98
CA SER A 81 -13.85 28.08 -1.93
C SER A 81 -13.39 29.32 -1.17
N GLY A 82 -12.74 30.23 -1.90
CA GLY A 82 -12.22 31.49 -1.44
C GLY A 82 -12.82 32.63 -2.26
N LYS A 83 -13.99 33.08 -1.83
CA LYS A 83 -14.64 34.37 -2.06
C LYS A 83 -13.80 35.45 -2.78
N GLY A 84 -14.42 36.08 -3.79
CA GLY A 84 -14.61 37.54 -3.73
C GLY A 84 -13.94 38.41 -4.80
N SER A 85 -14.81 38.94 -5.68
CA SER A 85 -14.84 40.33 -6.17
C SER A 85 -13.77 40.84 -7.16
N LYS A 86 -14.14 40.99 -8.44
CA LYS A 86 -14.55 42.28 -9.06
C LYS A 86 -14.87 42.11 -10.56
N PRO A 87 -15.87 42.84 -11.11
CA PRO A 87 -15.95 43.12 -12.53
C PRO A 87 -15.14 44.40 -12.87
N LEU A 88 -14.33 44.35 -13.93
CA LEU A 88 -13.92 45.52 -14.72
C LEU A 88 -14.31 45.19 -16.16
N ARG A 89 -15.40 45.77 -16.66
CA ARG A 89 -15.45 46.99 -17.47
C ARG A 89 -14.87 46.81 -18.87
#